data_AF-A0A0M4DLF8-F1
#
_entry.id   AF-A0A0M4DLF8-F1
#
_cell.length_a   1.000
_cell.length_b   1.000
_cell.length_c   1.000
_cell.angle_alpha   90.00
_cell.angle_beta   90.00
_cell.angle_gamma   90.00
#
_symmetry.space_group_name_H-M   'P 1'
#
loop_
_entity.id
_entity.type
_entity.pdbx_description
1 polymer ?
#
loop_
_entity_poly.entity_id
_entity_poly.type
_entity_poly.pdbx_seq_one_letter_code
_entity_poly.pdbx_strand_id
1 'polypeptide(L)' 'MTDRQHQEDVVTRLIRYCHLGPDHAEKLFNTLIAERRDRIELSGEEIELTREEIGEFVARYSAEVEPTLWESKRRKR' A
#
# COMPACT_ATOMS: atom_id res chain seq x y z
N MET A 1 9.88 -23.10 -6.33
CA MET A 1 10.02 -21.73 -6.86
C MET A 1 8.62 -21.14 -6.87
N THR A 2 8.12 -20.62 -5.74
CA THR A 2 6.70 -20.23 -5.64
C THR A 2 6.39 -19.17 -4.57
N ASP A 3 7.41 -18.57 -3.95
CA ASP A 3 7.23 -17.60 -2.86
C ASP A 3 7.18 -16.16 -3.40
N ARG A 4 8.16 -15.79 -4.24
CA ARG A 4 8.28 -14.45 -4.84
C ARG A 4 7.08 -14.01 -5.69
N GLN A 5 6.47 -14.92 -6.46
CA GLN A 5 5.33 -14.57 -7.31
C GLN A 5 4.07 -14.25 -6.50
N HIS A 6 3.91 -14.86 -5.32
CA HIS A 6 2.78 -14.58 -4.44
C HIS A 6 2.98 -13.27 -3.69
N GLN A 7 4.22 -13.04 -3.22
CA GLN A 7 4.65 -11.82 -2.54
C GLN A 7 4.48 -10.57 -3.44
N GLU A 8 4.90 -10.67 -4.71
CA GLU A 8 4.71 -9.60 -5.69
C GLU A 8 3.22 -9.31 -5.95
N ASP A 9 2.35 -10.32 -5.90
CA ASP A 9 0.92 -10.16 -6.18
C ASP A 9 0.20 -9.37 -5.07
N VAL A 10 0.49 -9.68 -3.80
CA VAL A 10 -0.12 -8.97 -2.66
C VAL A 10 0.30 -7.50 -2.63
N VAL A 11 1.60 -7.21 -2.66
CA VAL A 11 2.10 -5.82 -2.63
C VAL A 11 1.61 -5.04 -3.85
N THR A 12 1.56 -5.67 -5.03
CA THR A 12 1.02 -5.04 -6.24
C THR A 12 -0.48 -4.72 -6.09
N ARG A 13 -1.27 -5.60 -5.48
CA ARG A 13 -2.70 -5.32 -5.17
C ARG A 13 -2.84 -4.12 -4.23
N LEU A 14 -1.98 -4.01 -3.21
CA LEU A 14 -1.98 -2.87 -2.28
C LEU A 14 -1.64 -1.55 -2.96
N ILE A 15 -0.59 -1.52 -3.77
CA ILE A 15 -0.21 -0.32 -4.53
C ILE A 15 -1.33 0.11 -5.49
N ARG A 16 -1.95 -0.85 -6.20
CA ARG A 16 -3.11 -0.56 -7.05
C ARG A 16 -4.28 0.03 -6.26
N TYR A 17 -4.52 -0.48 -5.05
CA TYR A 17 -5.56 0.06 -4.17
C TYR A 17 -5.25 1.51 -3.76
N CYS A 18 -4.00 1.85 -3.48
CA CYS A 18 -3.59 3.23 -3.21
C CYS A 18 -3.85 4.16 -4.39
N HIS A 19 -3.69 3.69 -5.62
CA HIS A 19 -3.99 4.47 -6.83
C HIS A 19 -5.48 4.70 -7.09
N LEU A 20 -6.40 4.03 -6.38
CA LEU A 20 -7.84 4.33 -6.46
C LEU A 20 -8.16 5.72 -5.91
N GLY A 21 -7.33 6.25 -5.01
CA GLY A 21 -7.45 7.61 -4.54
C GLY A 21 -6.66 7.91 -3.26
N PRO A 22 -6.49 9.20 -2.93
CA PRO A 22 -5.69 9.62 -1.77
C PRO A 22 -6.20 9.06 -0.45
N ASP A 23 -7.52 8.96 -0.26
CA ASP A 23 -8.10 8.41 0.97
C ASP A 23 -7.78 6.92 1.16
N HIS A 24 -7.67 6.17 0.06
CA HIS A 24 -7.34 4.74 0.08
C HIS A 24 -5.86 4.55 0.43
N ALA A 25 -4.99 5.36 -0.17
CA ALA A 25 -3.57 5.41 0.14
C ALA A 25 -3.30 5.76 1.60
N GLU A 26 -3.93 6.82 2.10
CA GLU A 26 -3.77 7.29 3.48
C GLU A 26 -4.31 6.27 4.49
N LYS A 27 -5.48 5.67 4.25
CA LYS A 27 -6.02 4.61 5.10
C LYS A 27 -5.05 3.42 5.19
N LEU A 28 -4.59 2.93 4.04
CA LEU A 28 -3.71 1.76 3.99
C LEU A 28 -2.38 2.02 4.69
N PHE A 29 -1.77 3.19 4.42
CA PHE A 29 -0.52 3.59 5.07
C PHE A 29 -0.69 3.75 6.58
N ASN A 30 -1.77 4.39 7.04
CA ASN A 30 -2.02 4.54 8.48
C ASN A 30 -2.20 3.17 9.17
N THR A 31 -2.95 2.25 8.57
CA THR A 31 -3.15 0.92 9.17
C THR A 31 -1.86 0.11 9.22
N LEU A 32 -1.08 0.08 8.13
CA LEU A 32 0.14 -0.73 8.06
C LEU A 32 1.31 -0.13 8.83
N ILE A 33 1.48 1.20 8.76
CA ILE A 33 2.69 1.88 9.23
C ILE A 33 2.44 2.61 10.55
N ALA A 34 1.38 3.41 10.64
CA ALA A 34 1.11 4.20 11.85
C ALA A 34 0.61 3.33 12.99
N GLU A 35 -0.34 2.43 12.72
CA GLU A 35 -0.88 1.48 13.69
C GLU A 35 -0.03 0.21 13.83
N ARG A 36 0.98 0.03 12.96
CA ARG A 36 1.86 -1.15 12.92
C ARG A 36 1.09 -2.47 12.85
N ARG A 37 -0.03 -2.49 12.12
CA ARG A 37 -0.75 -3.74 11.85
C ARG A 37 -0.12 -4.44 10.66
N ASP A 38 0.11 -5.71 10.81
CA ASP A 38 0.47 -6.65 9.75
C ASP A 38 -0.75 -7.19 9.01
N ARG A 39 -1.96 -6.93 9.51
CA ARG A 39 -3.21 -7.44 8.97
C ARG A 39 -4.15 -6.31 8.51
N ILE A 40 -4.69 -6.45 7.31
CA ILE A 40 -5.61 -5.50 6.69
C ILE A 40 -6.77 -6.22 6.01
N GLU A 41 -7.92 -5.55 5.96
CA GLU A 41 -9.06 -6.01 5.17
C GLU A 41 -9.08 -5.25 3.84
N LEU A 42 -8.95 -5.99 2.74
CA LEU A 42 -8.98 -5.47 1.38
C LEU A 42 -10.09 -6.17 0.61
N SER A 43 -11.10 -5.41 0.16
CA SER A 43 -12.21 -5.96 -0.64
C SER A 43 -12.96 -7.13 0.01
N GLY A 44 -13.02 -7.17 1.34
CA GLY A 44 -13.67 -8.25 2.10
C GLY A 44 -12.79 -9.49 2.33
N GLU A 45 -11.53 -9.45 1.88
CA GLU A 45 -10.52 -10.45 2.19
C GLU A 45 -9.56 -9.90 3.24
N GLU A 46 -9.27 -10.70 4.25
CA GLU A 46 -8.26 -10.38 5.25
C GLU A 46 -6.89 -10.83 4.72
N ILE A 47 -5.98 -9.88 4.59
CA ILE A 47 -4.62 -10.09 4.10
C ILE A 47 -3.68 -9.86 5.27
N GLU A 48 -2.84 -10.86 5.53
CA GLU A 48 -1.76 -10.79 6.50
C GLU A 48 -0.44 -10.62 5.75
N LEU A 49 0.32 -9.60 6.12
CA LEU A 49 1.55 -9.19 5.47
C LEU A 49 2.74 -9.53 6.37
N THR A 50 3.71 -10.17 5.77
CA THR A 50 5.03 -10.35 6.36
C THR A 50 5.78 -9.02 6.45
N ARG A 51 6.81 -8.96 7.30
CA ARG A 51 7.67 -7.76 7.40
C ARG A 51 8.35 -7.41 6.08
N GLU A 52 8.66 -8.41 5.26
CA GLU A 52 9.28 -8.21 3.96
C GLU A 52 8.30 -7.53 2.98
N GLU A 53 7.04 -7.99 2.96
CA GLU A 53 5.98 -7.37 2.15
C GLU A 53 5.66 -5.95 2.62
N ILE A 54 5.66 -5.69 3.93
CA ILE A 54 5.49 -4.33 4.45
C ILE A 54 6.65 -3.43 3.99
N GLY A 55 7.89 -3.94 4.04
CA GLY A 55 9.07 -3.21 3.59
C GLY A 55 9.01 -2.89 2.09
N GLU A 56 8.62 -3.86 1.26
CA GLU A 56 8.42 -3.66 -0.17
C GLU A 56 7.28 -2.68 -0.45
N PHE A 57 6.15 -2.81 0.25
CA PHE A 57 5.02 -1.89 0.14
C PHE A 57 5.45 -0.46 0.43
N VAL A 58 6.20 -0.21 1.51
CA VAL A 58 6.69 1.16 1.84
C VAL A 58 7.60 1.69 0.74
N ALA A 59 8.54 0.88 0.25
CA ALA A 59 9.46 1.28 -0.81
C ALA A 59 8.70 1.67 -2.10
N ARG A 60 7.72 0.85 -2.50
CA ARG A 60 6.90 1.11 -3.69
C ARG A 60 5.90 2.24 -3.47
N TYR A 61 5.31 2.36 -2.30
CA TYR A 61 4.40 3.44 -1.94
C TYR A 61 5.10 4.81 -2.04
N SER A 62 6.31 4.94 -1.51
CA SER A 62 7.09 6.17 -1.63
C SER A 62 7.56 6.47 -3.05
N ALA A 63 7.78 5.45 -3.88
CA ALA A 63 8.20 5.63 -5.27
C ALA A 63 7.03 5.93 -6.23
N GLU A 64 5.90 5.25 -6.07
CA GLU A 64 4.78 5.24 -7.02
C GLU A 64 3.60 6.10 -6.55
N VAL A 65 3.30 6.13 -5.24
CA VAL A 65 2.08 6.72 -4.68
C VAL A 65 2.33 8.11 -4.11
N GLU A 66 3.29 8.28 -3.21
CA GLU A 66 3.58 9.59 -2.56
C GLU A 66 3.75 10.76 -3.55
N PRO A 67 4.47 10.61 -4.68
CA PRO A 67 4.61 11.70 -5.65
C PRO A 67 3.25 12.15 -6.21
N THR A 68 2.36 11.20 -6.51
CA THR A 68 1.03 11.48 -7.07
C THR A 68 0.09 12.16 -6.07
N LEU A 69 0.24 11.86 -4.77
CA LEU A 69 -0.49 12.52 -3.69
C LEU A 69 -0.05 13.98 -3.52
N TRP A 70 1.25 14.25 -3.64
CA TRP A 70 1.80 15.60 -3.52
C TRP A 70 1.39 16.50 -4.69
N GLU A 71 1.41 15.97 -5.93
CA GLU A 71 0.91 16.68 -7.11
C GLU A 71 -0.59 17.02 -6.99
N SER A 72 -1.39 16.08 -6.48
CA SER A 72 -2.83 16.25 -6.26
C SER A 72 -3.15 17.33 -5.21
N LYS A 73 -2.34 17.44 -4.15
CA LYS A 73 -2.48 18.51 -3.13
C LYS A 73 -2.02 19.87 -3.65
N ARG A 74 -1.03 19.92 -4.55
CA ARG A 74 -0.50 21.17 -5.11
C ARG A 74 -1.43 21.78 -6.18
N ARG A 75 -2.19 20.95 -6.90
CA ARG A 75 -3.14 21.39 -7.95
C ARG A 75 -4.42 22.05 -7.40
N LYS A 76 -4.67 21.99 -6.09
CA LYS A 76 -5.81 22.64 -5.41
C LYS A 76 -5.45 23.95 -4.70
N ARG A 77 -4.22 24.47 -4.85
CA ARG A 77 -3.81 25.77 -4.31
C ARG A 77 -3.83 26.85 -5.37
#